data_AF-A0A7R9DJ37-F1
#
_entry.id   AF-A0A7R9DJ37-F1
#
_cell.length_a   1.000
_cell.length_b   1.000
_cell.length_c   1.000
_cell.angle_alpha   90.00
_cell.angle_beta   90.00
_cell.angle_gamma   90.00
#
_symmetry.space_group_name_H-M   'P 1'
#
loop_
_entity.id
_entity.type
_entity.pdbx_description
1 polymer ?
#
loop_
_entity_poly.entity_id
_entity_poly.type
_entity_poly.pdbx_seq_one_letter_code
_entity_poly.pdbx_strand_id
1 'polypeptide(L)'
;MDIETECLKEMQFVAKGNASQSKGTAIQEFYRDCNVFVTGGTGFMGKVLIEKLLRSCPDIERIFIVVRPKKGKTVEERKEKLLNCVIFDVLRASRPEFQKQLVMVKGDCSLPKLGLSNSDYEILIQKVNIIFHLAATVRFDEKFNIAIPINIGGTKEIIDLCRACVKLKVGLHL
;
A
#
# COMPACT_ATOMS: atom_id res chain seq x y z
N MET A 1 -46.75 10.18 -19.56
CA MET A 1 -46.08 9.05 -18.91
C MET A 1 -45.10 9.69 -17.96
N ASP A 2 -45.37 9.60 -16.65
CA ASP A 2 -44.71 10.44 -15.65
C ASP A 2 -43.26 10.01 -15.41
N ILE A 3 -42.39 11.01 -15.23
CA ILE A 3 -40.92 10.88 -15.08
C ILE A 3 -40.54 9.88 -13.97
N GLU A 4 -41.36 9.76 -12.92
CA GLU A 4 -41.17 8.75 -11.86
C GLU A 4 -41.28 7.31 -12.37
N THR A 5 -42.13 7.05 -13.36
CA THR A 5 -42.32 5.72 -13.94
C THR A 5 -41.11 5.32 -14.80
N GLU A 6 -40.45 6.30 -15.41
CA GLU A 6 -39.25 6.11 -16.22
C GLU A 6 -38.02 5.89 -15.35
N CYS A 7 -37.90 6.66 -14.25
CA CYS A 7 -36.87 6.47 -13.23
C CYS A 7 -36.99 5.10 -12.53
N LEU A 8 -38.21 4.65 -12.19
CA LEU A 8 -38.43 3.33 -11.60
C LEU A 8 -38.12 2.18 -12.59
N LYS A 9 -38.35 2.39 -13.88
CA LYS A 9 -37.96 1.42 -14.93
C LYS A 9 -36.45 1.35 -15.10
N GLU A 10 -35.74 2.47 -15.05
CA GLU A 10 -34.26 2.49 -15.05
C GLU A 10 -33.69 1.77 -13.82
N MET A 11 -34.25 2.03 -12.63
CA MET A 11 -33.81 1.35 -11.39
C MET A 11 -34.07 -0.17 -11.43
N GLN A 12 -35.18 -0.61 -12.04
CA GLN A 12 -35.48 -2.03 -12.23
C GLN A 12 -34.64 -2.69 -13.34
N PHE A 13 -34.23 -1.93 -14.36
CA PHE A 13 -33.30 -2.41 -15.40
C PHE A 13 -31.90 -2.65 -14.83
N VAL A 14 -31.41 -1.74 -13.97
CA VAL A 14 -30.15 -1.93 -13.23
C VAL A 14 -30.22 -3.15 -12.29
N ALA A 15 -31.38 -3.42 -11.69
CA ALA A 15 -31.57 -4.54 -10.77
C ALA A 15 -31.78 -5.91 -11.47
N LYS A 16 -32.08 -5.95 -12.77
CA LYS A 16 -32.39 -7.19 -13.52
C LYS A 16 -31.38 -7.52 -14.63
N GLY A 17 -30.24 -6.84 -14.67
CA GLY A 17 -29.10 -7.25 -15.48
C GLY A 17 -28.48 -8.54 -14.94
N ASN A 18 -28.34 -9.55 -15.80
CA ASN A 18 -27.74 -10.86 -15.54
C ASN A 18 -26.53 -10.84 -14.58
N ALA A 19 -26.39 -11.91 -13.80
CA ALA A 19 -25.23 -12.23 -12.96
C ALA A 19 -23.94 -12.49 -13.79
N SER A 20 -23.50 -11.48 -14.53
CA SER A 20 -22.16 -11.34 -15.07
C SER A 20 -21.40 -10.37 -14.18
N GLN A 21 -20.35 -10.86 -13.50
CA GLN A 21 -19.41 -10.08 -12.67
C GLN A 21 -19.17 -8.69 -13.29
N SER A 22 -19.55 -7.62 -12.59
CA SER A 22 -19.13 -6.29 -13.00
C SER A 22 -17.61 -6.22 -12.90
N LYS A 23 -16.94 -6.19 -14.05
CA LYS A 23 -15.52 -5.82 -14.11
C LYS A 23 -15.41 -4.47 -13.42
N GLY A 24 -14.54 -4.36 -12.41
CA GLY A 24 -14.29 -3.11 -11.71
C GLY A 24 -13.79 -2.04 -12.69
N THR A 25 -13.58 -0.83 -12.18
CA THR A 25 -12.90 0.22 -12.97
C THR A 25 -11.54 -0.28 -13.46
N ALA A 26 -10.99 0.31 -14.53
CA ALA A 26 -9.66 -0.07 -15.05
C ALA A 26 -8.56 -0.02 -13.96
N ILE A 27 -8.68 0.90 -13.00
CA ILE A 27 -7.77 0.99 -11.85
C ILE A 27 -7.96 -0.23 -10.92
N GLN A 28 -9.20 -0.58 -10.59
CA GLN A 28 -9.48 -1.76 -9.75
C GLN A 28 -8.97 -3.04 -10.41
N GLU A 29 -9.17 -3.21 -11.71
CA GLU A 29 -8.65 -4.36 -12.45
C GLU A 29 -7.12 -4.40 -12.49
N PHE A 30 -6.45 -3.25 -12.59
CA PHE A 30 -4.98 -3.20 -12.54
C PHE A 30 -4.42 -3.70 -11.20
N TYR A 31 -5.07 -3.33 -10.09
CA TYR A 31 -4.67 -3.67 -8.71
C TYR A 31 -5.24 -5.00 -8.20
N ARG A 32 -6.17 -5.63 -8.93
CA ARG A 32 -6.76 -6.91 -8.57
C ARG A 32 -5.67 -7.96 -8.36
N ASP A 33 -5.75 -8.67 -7.24
CA ASP A 33 -4.84 -9.73 -6.78
C ASP A 33 -3.36 -9.31 -6.74
N CYS A 34 -3.09 -8.00 -6.72
CA CYS A 34 -1.73 -7.48 -6.66
C CYS A 34 -1.21 -7.45 -5.23
N ASN A 35 0.10 -7.63 -5.10
CA ASN A 35 0.85 -7.39 -3.88
C ASN A 35 1.60 -6.06 -4.01
N VAL A 36 1.36 -5.15 -3.07
CA VAL A 36 1.95 -3.80 -3.06
C VAL A 36 3.01 -3.73 -1.96
N PHE A 37 4.18 -3.17 -2.25
CA PHE A 37 5.20 -2.85 -1.26
C PHE A 37 5.31 -1.34 -1.09
N VAL A 38 5.30 -0.86 0.15
CA VAL A 38 5.32 0.57 0.49
C VAL A 38 6.44 0.85 1.50
N THR A 39 7.37 1.74 1.13
CA THR A 39 8.25 2.39 2.10
C THR A 39 7.63 3.70 2.60
N GLY A 40 7.94 4.11 3.83
CA GLY A 40 7.37 5.34 4.39
C GLY A 40 5.88 5.23 4.72
N GLY A 41 5.31 4.02 4.78
CA GLY A 41 3.88 3.78 4.98
C GLY A 41 3.32 4.34 6.30
N THR A 42 4.15 4.48 7.34
CA THR A 42 3.75 5.12 8.61
C THR A 42 3.84 6.65 8.60
N GLY A 43 4.37 7.23 7.51
CA GLY A 43 4.48 8.68 7.32
C GLY A 43 3.15 9.33 6.95
N PHE A 44 3.16 10.66 6.78
CA PHE A 44 1.95 11.42 6.47
C PHE A 44 1.34 11.01 5.13
N MET A 45 2.12 10.97 4.05
CA MET A 45 1.63 10.56 2.73
C MET A 45 1.41 9.05 2.63
N GLY A 46 2.27 8.24 3.26
CA GLY A 46 2.17 6.79 3.22
C GLY A 46 0.83 6.25 3.72
N LYS A 47 0.32 6.76 4.85
CA LYS A 47 -0.98 6.33 5.39
C LYS A 47 -2.16 6.73 4.49
N VAL A 48 -2.07 7.88 3.81
CA VAL A 48 -3.08 8.35 2.86
C VAL A 48 -3.10 7.44 1.63
N LEU A 49 -1.94 7.10 1.09
CA LEU A 49 -1.81 6.16 -0.01
C LEU A 49 -2.40 4.78 0.36
N ILE A 50 -2.01 4.23 1.51
CA ILE A 50 -2.48 2.93 1.97
C ILE A 50 -4.01 2.91 2.14
N GLU A 51 -4.58 3.92 2.80
CA GLU A 51 -6.04 4.06 2.95
C GLU A 51 -6.73 4.09 1.59
N LYS A 52 -6.25 4.94 0.67
CA LYS A 52 -6.85 5.11 -0.64
C LYS A 52 -6.80 3.83 -1.46
N LEU A 53 -5.67 3.11 -1.44
CA LEU A 53 -5.54 1.82 -2.10
C LEU A 53 -6.54 0.81 -1.54
N LEU A 54 -6.62 0.67 -0.21
CA LEU A 54 -7.53 -0.28 0.42
C LEU A 54 -9.00 0.04 0.13
N ARG A 55 -9.38 1.33 0.15
CA ARG A 55 -10.77 1.75 -0.08
C ARG A 55 -11.19 1.67 -1.55
N SER A 56 -10.30 2.04 -2.47
CA SER A 56 -10.64 2.07 -3.90
C SER A 56 -10.37 0.76 -4.62
N CYS A 57 -9.42 -0.05 -4.14
CA CYS A 57 -9.03 -1.33 -4.73
C CYS A 57 -9.15 -2.45 -3.68
N PRO A 58 -10.38 -2.93 -3.40
CA PRO A 58 -10.62 -3.91 -2.33
C PRO A 58 -9.90 -5.24 -2.55
N ASP A 59 -9.69 -5.60 -3.82
CA ASP A 59 -9.14 -6.89 -4.26
C ASP A 59 -7.60 -6.94 -4.27
N ILE A 60 -6.91 -5.95 -3.70
CA ILE A 60 -5.46 -6.05 -3.46
C ILE A 60 -5.20 -7.22 -2.51
N GLU A 61 -4.28 -8.13 -2.85
CA GLU A 61 -4.03 -9.31 -2.02
C GLU A 61 -3.37 -8.92 -0.68
N ARG A 62 -2.23 -8.21 -0.76
CA ARG A 62 -1.48 -7.72 0.40
C ARG A 62 -0.81 -6.38 0.12
N ILE A 63 -0.68 -5.58 1.17
CA ILE A 63 0.17 -4.39 1.23
C ILE A 63 1.25 -4.64 2.28
N PHE A 64 2.48 -4.84 1.81
CA PHE A 64 3.68 -4.96 2.61
C PHE A 64 4.21 -3.57 2.94
N ILE A 65 4.42 -3.27 4.21
CA ILE A 65 4.89 -1.98 4.69
C ILE A 65 6.20 -2.19 5.44
N VAL A 66 7.29 -1.61 4.95
CA VAL A 66 8.56 -1.63 5.69
C VAL A 66 8.53 -0.59 6.80
N VAL A 67 8.89 -1.02 8.01
CA VAL A 67 8.83 -0.20 9.21
C VAL A 67 10.19 -0.19 9.90
N ARG A 68 10.78 1.01 10.00
CA ARG A 68 12.04 1.23 10.71
C ARG A 68 11.90 0.92 12.19
N PRO A 69 12.70 -0.02 12.75
CA PRO A 69 12.74 -0.24 14.19
C PRO A 69 13.09 1.05 14.93
N LYS A 70 12.45 1.29 16.08
CA LYS A 70 12.83 2.36 17.02
C LYS A 70 12.77 1.78 18.41
N LYS A 71 13.75 2.10 19.26
CA LYS A 71 13.82 1.60 20.64
C LYS A 71 12.48 1.83 21.34
N GLY A 72 11.98 0.77 21.98
CA GLY A 72 10.77 0.81 22.81
C GLY A 72 9.44 0.81 22.05
N LYS A 73 9.40 0.48 20.74
CA LYS A 73 8.13 0.22 20.05
C LYS A 73 8.17 -1.04 19.18
N THR A 74 7.19 -1.91 19.37
CA THR A 74 7.03 -3.13 18.56
C THR A 74 6.45 -2.80 17.18
N VAL A 75 6.44 -3.77 16.27
CA VAL A 75 5.83 -3.59 14.95
C VAL A 75 4.30 -3.58 15.09
N GLU A 76 3.80 -4.38 16.02
CA GLU A 76 2.40 -4.55 16.36
C GLU A 76 1.82 -3.23 16.90
N GLU A 77 2.50 -2.56 17.84
CA GLU A 77 2.10 -1.25 18.35
C GLU A 77 2.07 -0.18 17.25
N ARG A 78 2.98 -0.27 16.27
CA ARG A 78 2.97 0.66 15.12
C ARG A 78 1.84 0.35 14.16
N LYS A 79 1.53 -0.93 13.96
CA LYS A 79 0.37 -1.38 13.17
C LYS A 79 -0.90 -0.85 13.81
N GLU A 80 -1.08 -1.06 15.11
CA GLU A 80 -2.22 -0.56 15.85
C GLU A 80 -2.33 0.96 15.76
N LYS A 81 -1.22 1.69 15.99
CA LYS A 81 -1.21 3.15 15.86
C LYS A 81 -1.62 3.63 14.46
N LEU A 82 -1.13 2.97 13.40
CA LEU A 82 -1.52 3.29 12.02
C LEU A 82 -3.03 3.04 11.83
N LEU A 83 -3.49 1.88 12.25
CA LEU A 83 -4.88 1.43 12.12
C LEU A 83 -5.86 2.27 12.93
N ASN A 84 -5.44 2.91 14.02
CA ASN A 84 -6.24 3.81 14.85
C ASN A 84 -6.24 5.27 14.35
N CYS A 85 -5.53 5.59 13.26
CA CYS A 85 -5.59 6.93 12.68
C CYS A 85 -7.00 7.23 12.14
N VAL A 86 -7.46 8.48 12.29
CA VAL A 86 -8.77 8.97 11.84
C VAL A 86 -9.00 8.72 10.34
N ILE A 87 -7.94 8.75 9.54
CA ILE A 87 -8.05 8.51 8.09
C ILE A 87 -8.64 7.13 7.75
N PHE A 88 -8.46 6.14 8.63
CA PHE A 88 -9.02 4.80 8.46
C PHE A 88 -10.44 4.64 9.03
N ASP A 89 -11.08 5.68 9.58
CA ASP A 89 -12.45 5.58 10.16
C ASP A 89 -13.46 5.02 9.15
N VAL A 90 -13.42 5.52 7.92
CA VAL A 90 -14.32 5.08 6.85
C VAL A 90 -14.10 3.60 6.53
N LEU A 91 -12.84 3.16 6.43
CA LEU A 91 -12.51 1.74 6.20
C LEU A 91 -12.89 0.86 7.39
N ARG A 92 -12.70 1.34 8.63
CA ARG A 92 -13.11 0.61 9.84
C ARG A 92 -14.62 0.40 9.88
N ALA A 93 -15.41 1.39 9.48
CA ALA A 93 -16.86 1.30 9.43
C ALA A 93 -17.37 0.45 8.27
N SER A 94 -16.76 0.57 7.08
CA SER A 94 -17.28 -0.07 5.86
C SER A 94 -16.69 -1.45 5.56
N ARG A 95 -15.44 -1.72 5.94
CA ARG A 95 -14.74 -2.99 5.65
C ARG A 95 -13.75 -3.39 6.75
N PRO A 96 -14.21 -3.75 7.96
CA PRO A 96 -13.35 -3.97 9.13
C PRO A 96 -12.17 -4.94 8.92
N GLU A 97 -12.32 -5.91 8.02
CA GLU A 97 -11.34 -6.94 7.70
C GLU A 97 -10.16 -6.45 6.85
N PHE A 98 -10.16 -5.19 6.38
CA PHE A 98 -9.07 -4.61 5.58
C PHE A 98 -7.68 -4.79 6.23
N GLN A 99 -7.65 -4.86 7.57
CA GLN A 99 -6.43 -5.00 8.36
C GLN A 99 -5.64 -6.29 8.05
N LYS A 100 -6.33 -7.32 7.53
CA LYS A 100 -5.73 -8.60 7.11
C LYS A 100 -4.87 -8.46 5.85
N GLN A 101 -5.12 -7.43 5.04
CA GLN A 101 -4.32 -7.13 3.85
C GLN A 101 -3.01 -6.43 4.22
N LEU A 102 -2.88 -5.85 5.42
CA LEU A 102 -1.68 -5.14 5.84
C LEU A 102 -0.66 -6.07 6.52
N VAL A 103 0.53 -6.15 5.93
CA VAL A 103 1.67 -6.89 6.46
C VAL A 103 2.79 -5.90 6.77
N MET A 104 3.16 -5.76 8.04
CA MET A 104 4.29 -4.92 8.41
C MET A 104 5.55 -5.77 8.54
N VAL A 105 6.62 -5.34 7.88
CA VAL A 105 7.94 -6.00 7.91
C VAL A 105 8.98 -5.08 8.54
N LYS A 106 9.89 -5.64 9.34
CA LYS A 106 10.98 -4.87 9.95
C LYS A 106 12.04 -4.59 8.90
N GLY A 107 12.42 -3.33 8.74
CA GLY A 107 13.50 -2.95 7.83
C GLY A 107 13.83 -1.47 7.91
N ASP A 108 15.00 -1.09 7.39
CA ASP A 108 15.52 0.27 7.35
C ASP A 108 16.06 0.56 5.95
N CYS A 109 15.50 1.57 5.27
CA CYS A 109 15.91 1.94 3.92
C CYS A 109 17.37 2.45 3.84
N SER A 110 17.98 2.82 4.97
CA SER A 110 19.40 3.20 4.99
C SER A 110 20.36 2.00 4.97
N LEU A 111 19.85 0.77 5.06
CA LEU A 111 20.64 -0.46 5.12
C LEU A 111 20.55 -1.26 3.82
N PRO A 112 21.58 -2.06 3.50
CA PRO A 112 21.53 -3.02 2.40
C PRO A 112 20.29 -3.92 2.47
N LYS A 113 19.69 -4.22 1.32
CA LYS A 113 18.43 -4.98 1.20
C LYS A 113 17.32 -4.42 2.07
N LEU A 114 17.31 -3.10 2.28
CA LEU A 114 16.36 -2.38 3.12
C LEU A 114 16.34 -2.88 4.57
N GLY A 115 17.43 -3.50 5.05
CA GLY A 115 17.51 -4.10 6.39
C GLY A 115 16.48 -5.19 6.67
N LEU A 116 15.90 -5.79 5.62
CA LEU A 116 14.92 -6.86 5.72
C LEU A 116 15.60 -8.19 6.12
N SER A 117 14.83 -9.08 6.74
CA SER A 117 15.26 -10.47 6.88
C SER A 117 15.35 -11.14 5.50
N ASN A 118 16.21 -12.15 5.36
CA ASN A 118 16.32 -12.90 4.10
C ASN A 118 14.97 -13.52 3.68
N SER A 119 14.18 -14.00 4.64
CA SER A 119 12.85 -14.57 4.38
C SER A 119 11.86 -13.51 3.89
N ASP A 120 11.83 -12.33 4.50
CA ASP A 120 10.94 -11.25 4.05
C ASP A 120 11.36 -10.75 2.66
N TYR A 121 12.66 -10.58 2.44
CA TYR A 121 13.19 -10.13 1.15
C TYR A 121 12.82 -11.09 0.02
N GLU A 122 12.92 -12.40 0.24
CA GLU A 122 12.52 -13.42 -0.73
C GLU A 122 11.00 -13.37 -1.01
N ILE A 123 10.18 -13.22 0.03
CA ILE A 123 8.72 -13.07 -0.15
C ILE A 123 8.41 -11.86 -1.04
N LEU A 124 9.09 -10.73 -0.84
CA LEU A 124 8.87 -9.53 -1.64
C LEU A 124 9.25 -9.77 -3.11
N ILE A 125 10.41 -10.37 -3.37
CA ILE A 125 10.88 -10.69 -4.72
C ILE A 125 9.86 -11.56 -5.49
N GLN A 126 9.29 -12.56 -4.81
CA GLN A 126 8.40 -13.54 -5.45
C GLN A 126 6.97 -13.02 -5.68
N LYS A 127 6.51 -12.09 -4.84
CA LYS A 127 5.09 -11.70 -4.81
C LYS A 127 4.81 -10.29 -5.30
N VAL A 128 5.69 -9.33 -5.03
CA VAL A 128 5.37 -7.91 -5.21
C VAL A 128 5.21 -7.56 -6.68
N ASN A 129 4.12 -6.87 -6.97
CA ASN A 129 3.80 -6.33 -8.28
C ASN A 129 4.08 -4.84 -8.37
N ILE A 130 3.90 -4.11 -7.26
CA ILE A 130 3.88 -2.65 -7.26
C ILE A 130 4.71 -2.16 -6.09
N ILE A 131 5.68 -1.29 -6.36
CA ILE A 131 6.52 -0.69 -5.32
C ILE A 131 6.25 0.82 -5.27
N PHE A 132 5.92 1.32 -4.08
CA PHE A 132 5.88 2.74 -3.77
C PHE A 132 6.97 3.07 -2.77
N HIS A 133 7.95 3.89 -3.16
CA HIS A 133 8.97 4.40 -2.26
C HIS A 133 8.67 5.84 -1.84
N LEU A 134 8.29 6.01 -0.57
CA LEU A 134 8.02 7.31 0.07
C LEU A 134 8.91 7.55 1.30
N ALA A 135 9.82 6.63 1.63
CA ALA A 135 10.71 6.77 2.78
C ALA A 135 11.85 7.74 2.47
N ALA A 136 11.77 8.94 3.04
CA ALA A 136 12.83 9.92 2.99
C ALA A 136 12.97 10.64 4.33
N THR A 137 14.14 11.23 4.59
CA THR A 137 14.21 12.41 5.46
C THR A 137 13.95 13.65 4.61
N VAL A 138 12.92 14.39 4.99
CA VAL A 138 12.46 15.61 4.28
C VAL A 138 12.87 16.88 5.02
N ARG A 139 13.79 16.74 6.00
CA ARG A 139 14.37 17.86 6.74
C ARG A 139 15.47 18.50 5.90
N PHE A 140 15.32 19.76 5.55
CA PHE A 140 16.30 20.51 4.76
C PHE A 140 17.62 20.75 5.49
N ASP A 141 17.61 20.67 6.82
CA ASP A 141 18.76 20.84 7.71
C ASP A 141 19.36 19.50 8.20
N GLU A 142 18.93 18.37 7.63
CA GLU A 142 19.46 17.06 7.99
C GLU A 142 20.93 16.93 7.56
N LYS A 143 21.77 16.38 8.44
CA LYS A 143 23.18 16.16 8.13
C LYS A 143 23.32 15.14 7.00
N PHE A 144 24.26 15.38 6.07
CA PHE A 144 24.48 14.49 4.92
C PHE A 144 24.77 13.03 5.29
N ASN A 145 25.49 12.79 6.38
CA ASN A 145 25.76 11.44 6.86
C ASN A 145 24.49 10.67 7.29
N ILE A 146 23.37 11.36 7.49
CA ILE A 146 22.04 10.78 7.76
C ILE A 146 21.20 10.80 6.49
N ALA A 147 21.18 11.91 5.75
CA ALA A 147 20.33 12.09 4.58
C ALA A 147 20.73 11.23 3.38
N ILE A 148 22.03 11.09 3.11
CA ILE A 148 22.53 10.34 1.94
C ILE A 148 22.17 8.85 2.03
N PRO A 149 22.43 8.12 3.14
CA PRO A 149 22.06 6.71 3.25
C PRO A 149 20.56 6.48 3.05
N ILE A 150 19.70 7.38 3.53
CA ILE A 150 18.25 7.23 3.44
C ILE A 150 17.75 7.58 2.04
N ASN A 151 18.01 8.79 1.57
CA ASN A 151 17.36 9.32 0.36
C ASN A 151 18.03 8.82 -0.92
N ILE A 152 19.35 8.63 -0.91
CA ILE A 152 20.10 8.13 -2.07
C ILE A 152 20.29 6.61 -1.95
N GLY A 153 20.84 6.17 -0.82
CA GLY A 153 21.05 4.74 -0.55
C GLY A 153 19.74 3.95 -0.59
N GLY A 154 18.70 4.42 0.10
CA GLY A 154 17.39 3.78 0.07
C GLY A 154 16.76 3.71 -1.32
N THR A 155 16.96 4.73 -2.15
CA THR A 155 16.52 4.70 -3.55
C THR A 155 17.26 3.64 -4.35
N LYS A 156 18.58 3.53 -4.19
CA LYS A 156 19.39 2.46 -4.81
C LYS A 156 18.87 1.08 -4.39
N GLU A 157 18.67 0.86 -3.09
CA GLU A 157 18.20 -0.45 -2.59
C GLU A 157 16.79 -0.80 -3.11
N ILE A 158 15.93 0.20 -3.35
CA ILE A 158 14.64 -0.01 -4.01
C ILE A 158 14.79 -0.36 -5.48
N ILE A 159 15.68 0.30 -6.21
CA ILE A 159 15.95 -0.04 -7.61
C ILE A 159 16.47 -1.48 -7.70
N ASP A 160 17.33 -1.89 -6.77
CA ASP A 160 17.84 -3.26 -6.70
C ASP A 160 16.73 -4.26 -6.37
N LEU A 161 15.81 -3.94 -5.45
CA LEU A 161 14.62 -4.75 -5.20
C LEU A 161 13.72 -4.83 -6.45
N CYS A 162 13.46 -3.73 -7.13
CA CYS A 162 12.68 -3.70 -8.37
C CYS A 162 13.28 -4.65 -9.43
N ARG A 163 14.61 -4.66 -9.59
CA ARG A 163 15.30 -5.56 -10.53
C ARG A 163 15.19 -7.03 -10.14
N ALA A 164 15.12 -7.31 -8.84
CA ALA A 164 15.00 -8.68 -8.35
C ALA A 164 13.56 -9.22 -8.45
N CYS A 165 12.54 -8.37 -8.31
CA CYS A 165 11.13 -8.79 -8.29
C CYS A 165 10.67 -9.45 -9.61
N VAL A 166 10.19 -10.69 -9.53
CA VAL A 166 9.83 -11.49 -10.71
C VAL A 166 8.47 -11.13 -11.32
N LYS A 167 7.61 -10.42 -10.57
CA LYS A 167 6.25 -10.03 -11.00
C LYS A 167 6.03 -8.51 -11.03
N LEU A 168 7.12 -7.74 -11.05
CA LEU A 168 7.04 -6.28 -11.00
C LEU A 168 6.30 -5.73 -12.22
N LYS A 169 5.26 -4.95 -11.96
CA LYS A 169 4.53 -4.15 -12.94
C LYS A 169 5.00 -2.70 -12.93
N VAL A 170 5.24 -2.13 -11.74
CA VAL A 170 5.65 -0.72 -11.61
C VAL A 170 6.42 -0.46 -10.31
N GLY A 171 7.44 0.39 -10.39
CA GLY A 171 8.10 1.00 -9.24
C GLY A 171 7.96 2.53 -9.32
N LEU A 172 7.47 3.15 -8.26
CA LEU A 172 7.30 4.60 -8.13
C LEU A 172 8.16 5.14 -7.00
N HIS A 173 8.87 6.22 -7.27
CA HIS A 173 9.59 7.03 -6.29
C HIS A 173 8.88 8.38 -6.18
N LEU A 174 8.46 8.76 -4.97
CA LEU A 174 7.62 9.93 -4.69
C LEU A 174 8.28 10.86 -3.67
#